data_AF-A0A0F9L4H3-F1
#
_entry.id   AF-A0A0F9L4H3-F1
#
_cell.length_a   1.000
_cell.length_b   1.000
_cell.length_c   1.000
_cell.angle_alpha   90.00
_cell.angle_beta   90.00
_cell.angle_gamma   90.00
#
_symmetry.space_group_name_H-M   'P 1'
#
loop_
_entity.id
_entity.type
_entity.pdbx_description
1 polymer ?
#
loop_
_entity_poly.entity_id
_entity_poly.type
_entity_poly.pdbx_seq_one_letter_code
_entity_poly.pdbx_strand_id
1 'polypeptide(L)'
;MKNKFSLEIKAEIDEIKHKIQVWKNLFDIEIELYIDGWAIFLREKNIYPRIIIIFKSYENCSYSIKSFEVHLKNYKDEEFKELYSIENIKDQKYLLNELKEVIYGKDLINNASKNYKNTFLK
;
A
#
# COMPACT_ATOMS: atom_id res chain seq x y z
N MET A 1 8.38 17.14 -17.98
CA MET A 1 8.58 16.43 -16.69
C MET A 1 7.90 17.23 -15.59
N LYS A 2 6.88 16.68 -14.92
CA LYS A 2 6.45 17.28 -13.64
C LYS A 2 7.65 17.22 -12.69
N ASN A 3 7.99 18.36 -12.10
CA ASN A 3 9.16 18.47 -11.24
C ASN A 3 8.90 17.61 -9.99
N LYS A 4 9.77 16.62 -9.69
CA LYS A 4 9.61 15.71 -8.52
C LYS A 4 9.46 16.44 -7.19
N PHE A 5 9.83 17.72 -7.18
CA PHE A 5 9.79 18.64 -6.04
C PHE A 5 8.74 19.76 -6.22
N SER A 6 7.73 19.57 -7.07
CA SER A 6 6.66 20.56 -7.18
C SER A 6 5.94 20.71 -5.84
N LEU A 7 5.55 21.95 -5.52
CA LEU A 7 4.79 22.24 -4.30
C LEU A 7 3.48 21.45 -4.25
N GLU A 8 2.90 21.17 -5.40
CA GLU A 8 1.67 20.38 -5.55
C GLU A 8 1.87 18.93 -5.10
N ILE A 9 2.94 18.26 -5.56
CA ILE A 9 3.24 16.87 -5.17
C ILE A 9 3.52 16.80 -3.67
N LYS A 10 4.27 17.78 -3.14
CA LYS A 10 4.57 17.84 -1.71
C LYS A 10 3.31 18.04 -0.88
N ALA A 11 2.43 18.97 -1.27
CA ALA A 11 1.16 19.22 -0.57
C ALA A 11 0.26 17.98 -0.57
N GLU A 12 0.19 17.27 -1.70
CA GLU A 12 -0.58 16.03 -1.83
C GLU A 12 -0.05 14.93 -0.89
N ILE A 13 1.26 14.69 -0.91
CA ILE A 13 1.92 13.71 -0.04
C ILE A 13 1.71 14.09 1.43
N ASP A 14 1.87 15.36 1.79
CA ASP A 14 1.70 15.84 3.17
C ASP A 14 0.25 15.67 3.65
N GLU A 15 -0.74 15.89 2.78
CA GLU A 15 -2.15 15.66 3.12
C GLU A 15 -2.44 14.17 3.35
N ILE A 16 -1.94 13.29 2.48
CA ILE A 16 -2.10 11.84 2.65
C ILE A 16 -1.39 11.40 3.92
N LYS A 17 -0.14 11.83 4.12
CA LYS A 17 0.66 11.56 5.32
C LYS A 17 -0.10 11.95 6.58
N HIS A 18 -0.63 13.16 6.66
CA HIS A 18 -1.40 13.62 7.81
C HIS A 18 -2.60 12.70 8.12
N LYS A 19 -3.32 12.25 7.10
CA LYS A 19 -4.47 11.35 7.27
C LYS A 19 -4.08 9.95 7.71
N ILE A 20 -2.95 9.42 7.24
CA ILE A 20 -2.50 8.06 7.60
C ILE A 20 -1.73 8.01 8.93
N GLN A 21 -1.29 9.14 9.47
CA GLN A 21 -0.55 9.21 10.75
C GLN A 21 -1.30 8.62 11.94
N VAL A 22 -2.63 8.52 11.86
CA VAL A 22 -3.45 7.86 12.89
C VAL A 22 -3.06 6.38 13.09
N TRP A 23 -2.45 5.74 12.10
CA TRP A 23 -2.01 4.35 12.14
C TRP A 23 -0.51 4.15 12.43
N LYS A 24 0.23 5.20 12.80
CA LYS A 24 1.69 5.14 13.08
C LYS A 24 2.09 4.15 14.20
N ASN A 25 1.15 3.80 15.07
CA ASN A 25 1.38 2.82 16.14
C ASN A 25 1.30 1.38 15.61
N LEU A 26 0.61 1.17 14.48
CA LEU A 26 0.48 -0.14 13.82
C LEU A 26 1.53 -0.32 12.72
N PHE A 27 1.89 0.77 12.03
CA PHE A 27 2.80 0.74 10.89
C PHE A 27 3.98 1.71 11.06
N ASP A 28 5.14 1.30 10.56
CA ASP A 28 6.19 2.23 10.15
C ASP A 28 5.83 2.79 8.78
N ILE A 29 5.92 4.12 8.65
CA ILE A 29 5.50 4.86 7.47
C ILE A 29 6.73 5.51 6.84
N GLU A 30 7.06 5.09 5.63
CA GLU A 30 8.17 5.61 4.84
C GLU A 30 7.66 6.16 3.51
N ILE A 31 8.29 7.23 3.02
CA ILE A 31 7.90 7.90 1.79
C ILE A 31 9.12 7.99 0.90
N GLU A 32 9.02 7.47 -0.32
CA GLU A 32 10.09 7.53 -1.30
C GLU A 32 9.62 8.22 -2.58
N LEU A 33 10.53 8.99 -3.17
CA LEU A 33 10.32 9.70 -4.44
C LEU A 33 11.15 9.04 -5.53
N TYR A 34 10.49 8.60 -6.59
CA TYR A 34 11.10 7.96 -7.75
C TYR A 34 11.13 8.88 -8.97
N ILE A 35 11.64 8.38 -10.09
CA ILE A 35 11.67 9.15 -11.34
C ILE A 35 10.32 9.28 -12.03
N ASP A 36 9.50 8.26 -11.85
CA ASP A 36 8.22 8.02 -12.48
C ASP A 36 7.03 8.23 -11.54
N GLY A 37 7.28 8.40 -10.24
CA GLY A 37 6.24 8.60 -9.23
C GLY A 37 6.77 8.79 -7.82
N TRP A 38 5.89 8.54 -6.85
CA TRP A 38 6.23 8.43 -5.44
C TRP A 38 5.49 7.25 -4.81
N ALA A 39 6.02 6.74 -3.71
CA ALA A 39 5.38 5.70 -2.92
C ALA A 39 5.33 6.05 -1.44
N ILE A 40 4.31 5.53 -0.77
CA ILE A 40 4.22 5.49 0.68
C ILE A 40 4.16 4.01 1.09
N PHE A 41 5.12 3.62 1.90
CA PHE A 41 5.21 2.28 2.47
C PHE A 41 4.67 2.29 3.89
N LEU A 42 3.79 1.34 4.19
CA LEU A 42 3.25 1.09 5.51
C LEU A 42 3.65 -0.34 5.90
N ARG A 43 4.72 -0.46 6.69
CA ARG A 43 5.22 -1.77 7.17
C ARG A 43 4.69 -2.05 8.56
N GLU A 44 3.99 -3.16 8.72
CA GLU A 44 3.32 -3.51 9.97
C GLU A 44 4.33 -3.94 11.04
N LYS A 45 4.15 -3.46 12.27
CA LYS A 45 5.13 -3.62 13.35
C LYS A 45 5.06 -4.98 14.06
N ASN A 46 3.86 -5.36 14.49
CA ASN A 46 3.74 -6.33 15.59
C ASN A 46 2.65 -7.41 15.41
N ILE A 47 1.74 -7.28 14.44
CA ILE A 47 0.57 -8.17 14.36
C ILE A 47 0.77 -9.24 13.30
N TYR A 48 1.16 -8.83 12.09
CA TYR A 48 1.29 -9.70 10.94
C TYR A 48 2.35 -9.11 10.01
N PRO A 49 3.31 -9.90 9.49
CA PRO A 49 4.40 -9.40 8.67
C PRO A 49 3.85 -8.99 7.31
N ARG A 50 3.37 -7.75 7.22
CA ARG A 50 2.69 -7.21 6.06
C ARG A 50 3.23 -5.84 5.70
N ILE A 51 3.28 -5.57 4.41
CA ILE A 51 3.59 -4.26 3.86
C ILE A 51 2.46 -3.83 2.92
N ILE A 52 1.97 -2.61 3.11
CA ILE A 52 1.01 -1.95 2.23
C ILE A 52 1.74 -0.81 1.53
N ILE A 53 1.61 -0.75 0.21
CA ILE A 53 2.27 0.23 -0.64
C ILE A 53 1.21 1.04 -1.36
N ILE A 54 1.25 2.36 -1.19
CA ILE A 54 0.52 3.31 -2.02
C ILE A 54 1.51 3.84 -3.03
N PHE A 55 1.20 3.77 -4.32
CA PHE A 55 2.04 4.34 -5.36
C PHE A 55 1.23 5.28 -6.25
N LYS A 56 1.84 6.38 -6.69
CA LYS A 56 1.26 7.27 -7.70
C LYS A 56 2.29 7.62 -8.77
N SER A 57 1.95 7.34 -10.02
CA SER A 57 2.74 7.78 -11.17
C SER A 57 2.49 9.26 -11.48
N TYR A 58 3.56 9.99 -11.85
CA TYR A 58 3.47 11.37 -12.31
C TYR A 58 2.73 11.52 -13.64
N GLU A 59 2.76 10.47 -14.48
CA GLU A 59 2.17 10.47 -15.82
C GLU A 59 0.67 10.16 -15.76
N ASN A 60 0.31 9.04 -15.14
CA ASN A 60 -1.07 8.54 -15.15
C ASN A 60 -1.98 9.25 -14.15
N CYS A 61 -1.41 10.03 -13.22
CA CYS A 61 -2.12 10.79 -12.19
C CYS A 61 -3.12 9.94 -11.37
N SER A 62 -2.90 8.64 -11.27
CA SER A 62 -3.71 7.69 -10.54
C SER A 62 -2.89 6.98 -9.46
N TYR A 63 -3.55 6.60 -8.38
CA TYR A 63 -2.97 5.83 -7.30
C TYR A 63 -3.18 4.33 -7.53
N SER A 64 -2.30 3.53 -6.92
CA SER A 64 -2.50 2.12 -6.68
C SER A 64 -2.27 1.81 -5.20
N ILE A 65 -2.93 0.74 -4.72
CA ILE A 65 -2.65 0.14 -3.42
C ILE A 65 -2.28 -1.31 -3.66
N LYS A 66 -1.14 -1.74 -3.13
CA LYS A 66 -0.73 -3.15 -3.09
C LYS A 66 -0.47 -3.56 -1.66
N SER A 67 -0.87 -4.77 -1.28
CA SER A 67 -0.59 -5.36 0.03
C SER A 67 0.12 -6.69 -0.16
N PHE A 68 1.17 -6.91 0.62
CA PHE A 68 2.00 -8.11 0.57
C PHE A 68 2.19 -8.68 1.97
N GLU A 69 2.14 -10.01 2.05
CA GLU A 69 2.69 -10.77 3.16
C GLU A 69 4.20 -10.90 2.95
N VAL A 70 4.96 -10.68 4.01
CA VAL A 70 6.42 -10.71 4.02
C VAL A 70 6.88 -11.96 4.75
N HIS A 71 7.69 -12.77 4.07
CA HIS A 71 8.28 -13.99 4.63
C HIS A 71 9.81 -13.85 4.65
N LEU A 72 10.46 -14.35 5.71
CA LEU A 72 11.91 -14.46 5.73
C LEU A 72 12.34 -15.82 5.20
N LYS A 73 12.98 -15.84 4.04
CA LYS A 73 13.63 -17.01 3.49
C LYS A 73 15.05 -17.12 4.00
N ASN A 74 15.35 -18.30 4.57
CA ASN A 74 16.70 -18.63 5.07
C ASN A 74 17.30 -17.58 6.02
N TYR A 75 16.46 -16.85 6.76
CA TYR A 75 16.86 -15.78 7.68
C TYR A 75 17.66 -14.62 7.04
N LYS A 76 17.61 -14.47 5.72
CA LYS A 76 18.38 -13.44 5.00
C LYS A 76 17.58 -12.65 3.98
N ASP A 77 16.72 -13.32 3.22
CA ASP A 77 16.02 -12.70 2.11
C ASP A 77 14.53 -12.53 2.44
N GLU A 78 13.96 -11.36 2.13
CA GLU A 78 12.52 -11.14 2.22
C GLU A 78 11.84 -11.63 0.93
N GLU A 79 10.89 -12.55 1.07
CA GLU A 79 9.96 -12.92 0.01
C GLU A 79 8.62 -12.21 0.23
N PHE A 80 8.10 -11.62 -0.84
CA PHE A 80 6.85 -10.88 -0.83
C PHE A 80 5.78 -11.67 -1.58
N LYS A 81 4.69 -11.98 -0.90
CA LYS A 81 3.52 -12.61 -1.50
C LYS A 81 2.39 -11.60 -1.58
N GLU A 82 1.97 -11.26 -2.79
CA GLU A 82 0.85 -10.34 -2.99
C GLU A 82 -0.45 -10.91 -2.42
N LEU A 83 -1.10 -10.12 -1.57
CA LEU A 83 -2.40 -10.41 -0.96
C LEU A 83 -3.53 -9.69 -1.69
N TYR A 84 -3.24 -8.45 -2.11
CA TYR A 84 -4.22 -7.55 -2.68
C TYR A 84 -3.55 -6.52 -3.57
N SER A 85 -4.22 -6.18 -4.66
CA SER A 85 -3.80 -5.13 -5.58
C SER A 85 -5.02 -4.45 -6.18
N ILE A 86 -5.00 -3.12 -6.18
CA ILE A 86 -5.95 -2.27 -6.88
C ILE A 86 -5.17 -1.15 -7.57
N GLU A 87 -5.53 -0.87 -8.81
CA GLU A 87 -4.87 0.11 -9.66
C GLU A 87 -5.88 1.16 -10.15
N ASN A 88 -5.37 2.25 -10.72
CA ASN A 88 -6.17 3.30 -11.37
C ASN A 88 -7.18 4.01 -10.45
N ILE A 89 -6.88 4.16 -9.16
CA ILE A 89 -7.65 4.99 -8.24
C ILE A 89 -7.42 6.46 -8.64
N LYS A 90 -8.45 7.17 -9.10
CA LYS A 90 -8.32 8.58 -9.53
C LYS A 90 -8.61 9.59 -8.43
N ASP A 91 -9.39 9.18 -7.44
CA ASP A 91 -9.90 10.06 -6.38
C ASP A 91 -9.21 9.76 -5.05
N GLN A 92 -8.74 10.80 -4.37
CA GLN A 92 -8.02 10.67 -3.10
C GLN A 92 -8.93 10.21 -1.96
N LYS A 93 -10.22 10.59 -1.97
CA LYS A 93 -11.18 10.11 -0.96
C LYS A 93 -11.40 8.61 -1.12
N TYR A 94 -11.51 8.12 -2.35
CA TYR A 94 -11.58 6.69 -2.63
C TYR A 94 -10.29 5.96 -2.21
N LEU A 95 -9.11 6.52 -2.50
CA LEU A 95 -7.83 6.00 -2.01
C LEU A 95 -7.84 5.78 -0.50
N LEU A 96 -8.24 6.81 0.26
CA LEU A 96 -8.21 6.77 1.72
C LEU A 96 -9.22 5.78 2.31
N ASN A 97 -10.40 5.69 1.70
CA ASN A 97 -11.40 4.69 2.09
C ASN A 97 -10.88 3.27 1.85
N GLU A 98 -10.34 3.03 0.65
CA GLU A 98 -9.80 1.73 0.27
C GLU A 98 -8.62 1.33 1.16
N LEU A 99 -7.70 2.26 1.41
CA LEU A 99 -6.58 2.05 2.33
C LEU A 99 -7.04 1.68 3.73
N LYS A 100 -8.07 2.36 4.25
CA LYS A 100 -8.64 2.06 5.57
C LYS A 100 -9.19 0.64 5.62
N GLU A 101 -9.90 0.20 4.58
CA GLU A 101 -10.41 -1.18 4.51
C GLU A 101 -9.28 -2.21 4.44
N VAL A 102 -8.22 -1.93 3.67
CA VAL A 102 -7.02 -2.78 3.61
C VAL A 102 -6.31 -2.85 4.96
N ILE A 103 -6.14 -1.73 5.65
CA ILE A 103 -5.56 -1.69 7.01
C ILE A 103 -6.38 -2.57 7.97
N TYR A 104 -7.71 -2.56 7.85
CA TYR A 104 -8.63 -3.39 8.63
C TYR A 104 -8.77 -4.84 8.14
N GLY A 105 -7.98 -5.28 7.17
CA GLY A 105 -7.84 -6.68 6.80
C GLY A 105 -8.66 -7.12 5.59
N LYS A 106 -9.19 -6.20 4.78
CA LYS A 106 -9.86 -6.53 3.50
C LYS A 106 -8.99 -7.40 2.59
N ASP A 107 -7.69 -7.11 2.54
CA ASP A 107 -6.68 -7.88 1.82
C ASP A 107 -6.55 -9.32 2.32
N LEU A 108 -6.48 -9.51 3.65
CA LEU A 108 -6.37 -10.82 4.29
C LEU A 108 -7.61 -11.67 4.04
N ILE A 109 -8.80 -11.10 4.22
CA ILE A 109 -10.09 -11.78 4.02
C ILE A 109 -10.25 -12.18 2.55
N ASN A 110 -9.89 -11.29 1.62
CA ASN A 110 -9.97 -11.56 0.18
C ASN A 110 -9.02 -12.70 -0.22
N ASN A 111 -7.79 -12.68 0.27
CA ASN A 111 -6.81 -13.74 0.00
C ASN A 111 -7.27 -15.08 0.59
N ALA A 112 -7.71 -15.11 1.85
CA ALA A 112 -8.23 -16.33 2.49
C ALA A 112 -9.42 -16.92 1.72
N SER A 113 -10.36 -16.06 1.28
CA SER A 113 -11.52 -16.47 0.49
C SER A 113 -11.15 -17.06 -0.87
N LYS A 114 -10.16 -16.46 -1.56
CA LYS A 114 -9.63 -17.00 -2.83
C LYS A 114 -8.99 -18.37 -2.63
N ASN A 115 -8.17 -18.53 -1.59
CA ASN A 115 -7.51 -19.80 -1.28
C ASN A 115 -8.53 -20.89 -0.95
N TYR A 116 -9.54 -20.58 -0.15
CA TYR A 116 -10.63 -21.53 0.16
C TYR A 116 -11.34 -22.04 -1.11
N LYS A 117 -11.72 -21.13 -2.02
CA LYS A 117 -12.36 -21.52 -3.30
C LYS A 117 -11.45 -22.41 -4.14
N ASN A 118 -10.15 -22.11 -4.20
CA ASN A 118 -9.19 -22.85 -5.01
C ASN A 118 -8.89 -24.26 -4.47
N THR A 119 -9.01 -24.48 -3.17
CA THR A 119 -8.66 -25.74 -2.51
C THR A 119 -9.84 -26.70 -2.36
N PHE A 120 -11.06 -26.19 -2.14
CA PHE A 120 -12.20 -27.03 -1.71
C PHE A 120 -13.41 -27.03 -2.67
N LEU A 121 -13.41 -26.20 -3.72
CA LEU A 121 -14.48 -26.14 -4.73
C LEU A 121 -13.99 -26.51 -6.14
N LYS A 122 -12.81 -27.12 -6.26
CA LYS A 122 -12.34 -27.81 -7.46
C LYS A 122 -12.69 -29.29 -7.37
#